data_AF-A0A5B7CJQ2-F1
#
_entry.id   AF-A0A5B7CJQ2-F1
#
_cell.length_a   1.000
_cell.length_b   1.000
_cell.length_c   1.000
_cell.angle_alpha   90.00
_cell.angle_beta   90.00
_cell.angle_gamma   90.00
#
_symmetry.space_group_name_H-M   'P 1'
#
loop_
_entity.id
_entity.type
_entity.pdbx_description
1 polymer ?
#
loop_
_entity_poly.entity_id
_entity_poly.type
_entity_poly.pdbx_seq_one_letter_code
_entity_poly.pdbx_strand_id
1 'polypeptide(L)'
;MEKQNFFDLNGPRYEVREPPDGQWGVRDDESGHFTGIVGSLEREEGDLSMVLTPTPDRLEVMDHSRIYGEGAFVIISLKPRPATQHWAFVKSFRDELWLTVLGVVVVWGVLLWAMLKAWAWIRRDKVLQKLMWGLKS
;
A
#
# COMPACT_ATOMS: atom_id res chain seq x y z
N MET A 1 5.02 -26.43 24.33
CA MET A 1 5.64 -25.15 24.71
C MET A 1 6.07 -25.28 26.16
N GLU A 2 7.37 -25.31 26.39
CA GLU A 2 8.00 -25.52 27.68
C GLU A 2 7.77 -24.28 28.55
N LYS A 3 7.14 -24.45 29.71
CA LYS A 3 6.95 -23.36 30.69
C LYS A 3 8.32 -23.04 31.27
N GLN A 4 9.04 -22.10 30.67
CA GLN A 4 10.22 -21.53 31.30
C GLN A 4 9.76 -20.80 32.56
N ASN A 5 10.06 -21.39 33.72
CA ASN A 5 9.84 -20.74 35.00
C ASN A 5 10.87 -19.62 35.10
N PHE A 6 10.41 -18.37 35.07
CA PHE A 6 11.26 -17.19 35.16
C PHE A 6 12.02 -17.12 36.50
N PHE A 7 11.51 -17.79 37.53
CA PHE A 7 12.15 -17.93 38.82
C PHE A 7 12.69 -19.36 38.98
N ASP A 8 14.01 -19.48 39.08
CA ASP A 8 14.74 -20.73 39.32
C ASP A 8 14.35 -21.39 40.66
N LEU A 9 14.82 -22.63 40.85
CA LEU A 9 14.46 -23.66 41.84
C LEU A 9 14.44 -23.27 43.35
N ASN A 10 14.64 -22.01 43.74
CA ASN A 10 14.48 -21.48 45.11
C ASN A 10 13.77 -20.12 45.19
N GLY A 11 13.11 -19.68 44.10
CA GLY A 11 12.37 -18.41 44.06
C GLY A 11 11.01 -18.45 44.77
N PRO A 12 10.35 -17.29 44.91
CA PRO A 12 8.98 -17.23 45.42
C PRO A 12 8.06 -18.07 44.55
N ARG A 13 7.14 -18.82 45.19
CA ARG A 13 6.10 -19.56 44.47
C ARG A 13 5.12 -18.55 43.89
N TYR A 14 4.79 -18.70 42.62
CA TYR A 14 3.81 -17.87 41.94
C TYR A 14 2.77 -18.76 41.24
N GLU A 15 1.56 -18.23 41.12
CA GLU A 15 0.50 -18.81 40.32
C GLU A 15 0.10 -17.76 39.27
N VAL A 16 0.15 -18.14 37.99
CA VAL A 16 -0.31 -17.25 36.92
C VAL A 16 -1.81 -17.44 36.78
N ARG A 17 -2.56 -16.35 36.97
CA ARG A 17 -4.00 -16.29 36.75
C ARG A 17 -4.33 -15.23 35.71
N GLU A 18 -5.34 -15.52 34.92
CA GLU A 18 -5.92 -14.55 33.99
C GLU A 18 -7.11 -13.86 34.68
N PRO A 19 -7.35 -12.57 34.39
CA PRO A 19 -8.51 -11.87 34.93
C PRO A 19 -9.81 -12.52 34.41
N PRO A 20 -10.92 -12.51 35.19
CA PRO A 20 -12.17 -13.18 34.80
C PRO A 20 -12.76 -12.74 33.47
N ASP A 21 -12.50 -11.50 33.06
CA ASP A 21 -13.01 -10.88 31.83
C ASP A 21 -12.01 -10.91 30.65
N GLY A 22 -10.77 -11.37 30.90
CA GLY A 22 -9.70 -11.39 29.91
C GLY A 22 -9.29 -10.00 29.38
N GLN A 23 -9.64 -8.91 30.07
CA GLN A 23 -9.35 -7.55 29.62
C GLN A 23 -8.18 -6.92 30.37
N TRP A 24 -7.55 -5.91 29.77
CA TRP A 24 -6.48 -5.15 30.43
C TRP A 24 -6.97 -4.32 31.62
N GLY A 25 -8.17 -3.76 31.48
CA GLY A 25 -8.82 -2.95 32.48
C GLY A 25 -9.11 -1.54 32.00
N VAL A 26 -10.41 -1.25 31.92
CA VAL A 26 -10.97 0.05 31.60
C VAL A 26 -11.66 0.56 32.86
N ARG A 27 -11.52 1.86 33.13
CA ARG A 27 -12.22 2.51 34.23
C ARG A 27 -13.71 2.58 33.88
N ASP A 28 -14.54 2.08 34.78
CA ASP A 28 -15.98 2.22 34.67
C ASP A 28 -16.39 3.59 35.21
N ASP A 29 -17.08 4.38 34.39
CA ASP A 29 -17.48 5.75 34.74
C ASP A 29 -18.59 5.77 35.80
N GLU A 30 -19.37 4.69 35.93
CA GLU A 30 -20.49 4.62 36.89
C GLU A 30 -20.01 4.21 38.29
N SER A 31 -19.20 3.15 38.38
CA SER A 31 -18.69 2.64 39.65
C SER A 31 -17.37 3.29 40.09
N GLY A 32 -16.62 3.90 39.16
CA GLY A 32 -15.29 4.46 39.40
C GLY A 32 -14.18 3.40 39.50
N HIS A 33 -14.53 2.12 39.50
CA HIS A 33 -13.61 0.99 39.60
C HIS A 33 -13.06 0.57 38.24
N PHE A 34 -11.93 -0.12 38.24
CA PHE A 34 -11.37 -0.71 37.05
C PHE A 34 -11.88 -2.13 36.82
N THR A 35 -12.05 -2.47 35.54
CA THR A 35 -12.23 -3.85 35.07
C THR A 35 -10.87 -4.50 34.81
N GLY A 36 -10.84 -5.75 34.32
CA GLY A 36 -9.62 -6.37 33.81
C GLY A 36 -8.54 -6.65 34.84
N ILE A 37 -7.31 -6.76 34.34
CA ILE A 37 -6.10 -6.91 35.16
C ILE A 37 -6.01 -5.78 36.19
N VAL A 38 -6.23 -4.52 35.77
CA VAL A 38 -6.15 -3.37 36.69
C VAL A 38 -7.16 -3.49 37.82
N GLY A 39 -8.40 -3.89 37.53
CA GLY A 39 -9.44 -4.12 38.54
C GLY A 39 -9.10 -5.24 39.52
N SER A 40 -8.50 -6.33 39.04
CA SER A 40 -8.05 -7.41 39.92
C SER A 40 -6.89 -6.99 40.82
N LEU A 41 -6.03 -6.07 40.38
CA LEU A 41 -4.99 -5.47 41.24
C LEU A 41 -5.62 -4.48 42.25
N GLU A 42 -6.57 -3.66 41.83
CA GLU A 42 -7.30 -2.71 42.70
C GLU A 42 -8.04 -3.45 43.83
N ARG A 43 -8.62 -4.61 43.55
CA ARG A 43 -9.36 -5.44 44.53
C ARG A 43 -8.49 -6.43 45.30
N GLU A 44 -7.16 -6.36 45.18
CA GLU A 44 -6.21 -7.28 45.82
C GLU A 44 -6.46 -8.77 45.47
N GLU A 45 -7.03 -9.04 44.29
CA GLU A 45 -7.24 -10.41 43.76
C GLU A 45 -5.97 -10.97 43.10
N GLY A 46 -5.03 -10.09 42.73
CA GLY A 46 -3.71 -10.44 42.22
C GLY A 46 -2.62 -9.54 42.81
N ASP A 47 -1.43 -10.10 43.00
CA ASP A 47 -0.32 -9.38 43.65
C ASP A 47 0.49 -8.50 42.69
N LEU A 48 0.65 -8.94 41.44
CA LEU A 48 1.47 -8.25 40.44
C LEU A 48 1.04 -8.57 39.00
N SER A 49 1.28 -7.61 38.11
CA SER A 49 1.16 -7.79 36.65
C SER A 49 2.47 -7.48 35.96
N MET A 50 2.82 -8.28 34.94
CA MET A 50 4.07 -8.12 34.21
C MET A 50 4.03 -7.06 33.11
N VAL A 51 2.87 -6.85 32.49
CA VAL A 51 2.75 -5.98 31.30
C VAL A 51 1.50 -5.12 31.43
N LEU A 52 1.68 -3.84 31.76
CA LEU A 52 0.62 -2.83 31.75
C LEU A 52 1.21 -1.48 31.34
N THR A 53 0.48 -0.77 30.48
CA THR A 53 0.84 0.60 30.10
C THR A 53 0.51 1.56 31.25
N PRO A 54 1.47 2.38 31.71
CA PRO A 54 1.20 3.40 32.70
C PRO A 54 0.37 4.52 32.08
N THR A 55 -0.81 4.75 32.63
CA THR A 55 -1.69 5.87 32.27
C THR A 55 -2.03 6.66 33.55
N PRO A 56 -2.32 7.97 33.45
CA PRO A 56 -2.62 8.78 34.63
C PRO A 56 -3.71 8.19 35.53
N ASP A 57 -4.81 7.74 34.94
CA ASP A 57 -5.93 7.16 35.70
C ASP A 57 -5.55 5.87 36.44
N ARG A 58 -4.60 5.10 35.92
CA ARG A 58 -4.14 3.85 36.56
C ARG A 58 -3.16 4.12 37.69
N LEU A 59 -2.40 5.22 37.61
CA LEU A 59 -1.48 5.64 38.68
C LEU A 59 -2.22 6.06 39.96
N GLU A 60 -3.53 6.31 39.90
CA GLU A 60 -4.34 6.61 41.08
C GLU A 60 -4.65 5.36 41.92
N VAL A 61 -4.67 4.17 41.30
CA VAL A 61 -5.06 2.91 41.94
C VAL A 61 -3.91 1.92 42.10
N MET A 62 -2.85 2.06 41.30
CA MET A 62 -1.70 1.16 41.34
C MET A 62 -0.38 1.86 41.01
N ASP A 63 0.70 1.36 41.61
CA ASP A 63 2.05 1.84 41.33
C ASP A 63 2.74 1.01 40.24
N HIS A 64 3.50 1.70 39.38
CA HIS A 64 4.38 1.07 38.40
C HIS A 64 5.83 1.14 38.85
N SER A 65 6.58 0.04 38.68
CA SER A 65 7.99 -0.04 39.08
C SER A 65 8.89 0.83 38.18
N ARG A 66 9.24 0.31 37.00
CA ARG A 66 9.95 1.03 35.95
C ARG A 66 9.40 0.61 34.59
N ILE A 67 9.40 1.53 33.64
CA ILE A 67 8.99 1.23 32.27
C ILE A 67 10.16 0.51 31.60
N TYR A 68 10.06 -0.81 31.46
CA TYR A 68 11.10 -1.65 30.83
C TYR A 68 10.94 -1.79 29.31
N GLY A 69 9.80 -1.35 28.74
CA GLY A 69 9.53 -1.42 27.31
C GLY A 69 8.83 -0.16 26.81
N GLU A 70 9.35 0.42 25.73
CA GLU A 70 8.69 1.52 25.02
C GLU A 70 7.73 0.93 23.98
N GLY A 71 6.43 1.12 24.18
CA GLY A 71 5.42 0.81 23.19
C GLY A 71 5.21 2.01 22.27
N ALA A 72 5.77 1.98 21.06
CA ALA A 72 5.46 3.00 20.06
C ALA A 72 4.09 2.71 19.41
N PHE A 73 3.24 3.72 19.30
CA PHE A 73 2.03 3.63 18.48
C PHE A 73 2.44 3.54 17.01
N VAL A 74 2.17 2.39 16.39
CA VAL A 74 2.45 2.16 14.98
C VAL A 74 1.16 1.91 14.21
N ILE A 75 1.02 2.56 13.05
CA ILE A 75 -0.08 2.28 12.14
C ILE A 75 0.32 1.08 11.29
N ILE A 76 -0.41 -0.02 11.47
CA ILE A 76 -0.21 -1.23 10.67
C ILE A 76 -1.14 -1.14 9.47
N SER A 77 -0.56 -1.13 8.26
CA SER A 77 -1.31 -1.19 7.00
C SER A 77 -0.87 -2.38 6.17
N LEU A 78 -1.77 -2.89 5.33
CA LEU A 78 -1.45 -3.98 4.42
C LEU A 78 -0.39 -3.54 3.43
N LYS A 79 0.60 -4.39 3.18
CA LYS A 79 1.59 -4.17 2.13
C LYS A 79 0.87 -3.93 0.79
N PRO A 80 1.11 -2.80 0.10
CA PRO A 80 0.47 -2.55 -1.19
C PRO A 80 0.90 -3.64 -2.17
N ARG A 81 -0.08 -4.22 -2.88
CA ARG A 81 0.23 -5.17 -3.95
C ARG A 81 0.92 -4.42 -5.08
N PRO A 82 2.01 -4.95 -5.67
CA PRO A 82 2.62 -4.32 -6.83
C PRO A 82 1.58 -4.28 -7.95
N ALA A 83 1.32 -3.08 -8.49
CA ALA A 83 0.45 -2.94 -9.65
C ALA A 83 1.04 -3.76 -10.81
N THR A 84 0.22 -4.53 -11.49
CA THR A 84 0.63 -5.37 -12.63
C THR A 84 1.26 -4.50 -13.72
N GLN A 85 2.57 -4.63 -13.95
CA GLN A 85 3.36 -3.77 -14.84
C GLN A 85 3.31 -4.15 -16.33
N HIS A 86 2.44 -5.08 -16.74
CA HIS A 86 2.43 -5.60 -18.12
C HIS A 86 2.24 -4.52 -19.20
N TRP A 87 1.59 -3.41 -18.86
CA TRP A 87 1.31 -2.27 -19.76
C TRP A 87 2.02 -0.99 -19.32
N ALA A 88 2.99 -1.09 -18.40
CA ALA A 88 3.75 0.07 -17.91
C ALA A 88 4.52 0.79 -19.03
N PHE A 89 4.92 0.07 -20.08
CA PHE A 89 5.57 0.65 -21.26
C PHE A 89 4.66 1.65 -21.99
N VAL A 90 3.37 1.33 -22.18
CA VAL A 90 2.40 2.22 -22.83
C VAL A 90 2.08 3.42 -21.93
N LYS A 91 1.96 3.19 -20.62
CA LYS A 91 1.71 4.24 -19.62
C LYS A 91 2.87 5.24 -19.48
N SER A 92 4.10 4.83 -19.80
CA SER A 92 5.27 5.71 -19.71
C SER A 92 5.23 6.86 -20.72
N PHE A 93 4.45 6.75 -21.79
CA PHE A 93 4.29 7.77 -22.80
C PHE A 93 2.97 8.51 -22.62
N ARG A 94 3.02 9.84 -22.78
CA ARG A 94 1.84 10.72 -22.75
C ARG A 94 0.85 10.35 -23.86
N ASP A 95 -0.45 10.49 -23.60
CA ASP A 95 -1.51 10.27 -24.60
C ASP A 95 -1.31 11.16 -25.85
N GLU A 96 -0.73 12.34 -25.67
CA GLU A 96 -0.38 13.30 -26.70
C GLU A 96 0.68 12.74 -27.67
N LEU A 97 1.60 11.87 -27.22
CA LEU A 97 2.58 11.23 -28.09
C LEU A 97 1.90 10.27 -29.07
N TRP A 98 0.90 9.51 -28.61
CA TRP A 98 0.18 8.58 -29.48
C TRP A 98 -0.58 9.31 -30.59
N LEU A 99 -1.19 10.46 -30.28
CA LEU A 99 -1.85 11.31 -31.27
C LEU A 99 -0.86 11.87 -32.30
N THR A 100 0.34 12.26 -31.87
CA THR A 100 1.37 12.76 -32.79
C THR A 100 1.91 11.65 -33.69
N VAL A 101 2.17 10.44 -33.17
CA VAL A 101 2.57 9.28 -33.98
C VAL A 101 1.50 8.96 -35.03
N LEU A 102 0.22 8.89 -34.63
CA LEU A 102 -0.89 8.67 -35.56
C LEU A 102 -0.95 9.77 -36.63
N GLY A 103 -0.82 11.03 -36.23
CA GLY A 103 -0.83 12.17 -37.15
C GLY A 103 0.31 12.11 -38.17
N VAL A 104 1.53 11.78 -37.73
CA VAL A 104 2.70 11.65 -38.61
C VAL A 104 2.49 10.53 -39.64
N VAL A 105 1.99 9.36 -39.22
CA VAL A 105 1.70 8.24 -40.14
C VAL A 105 0.68 8.64 -41.20
N VAL A 106 -0.39 9.35 -40.83
CA VAL A 106 -1.41 9.83 -41.78
C VAL A 106 -0.82 10.85 -42.75
N VAL A 107 -0.05 11.83 -42.25
CA VAL A 107 0.58 12.86 -43.10
C VAL A 107 1.53 12.23 -44.12
N TRP A 108 2.40 11.31 -43.69
CA TRP A 108 3.29 10.59 -44.61
C TRP A 108 2.53 9.75 -45.63
N GLY A 109 1.45 9.07 -45.20
CA GLY A 109 0.59 8.31 -46.11
C GLY A 109 -0.01 9.19 -47.21
N VAL A 110 -0.52 10.37 -46.85
CA VAL A 110 -1.09 11.33 -47.80
C VAL A 110 -0.02 11.89 -48.74
N LEU A 111 1.15 12.25 -48.22
CA LEU A 111 2.27 12.76 -49.02
C LEU A 111 2.75 11.74 -50.04
N LEU A 112 2.94 10.48 -49.63
CA LEU A 112 3.35 9.39 -50.52
C LEU A 112 2.28 9.12 -51.59
N TRP A 113 1.00 9.11 -51.21
CA TRP A 113 -0.10 8.96 -52.16
C TRP A 113 -0.13 10.07 -53.21
N ALA A 114 0.01 11.33 -52.77
CA ALA A 114 0.04 12.49 -53.65
C ALA A 114 1.24 12.43 -54.62
N MET A 115 2.42 12.07 -54.10
CA MET A 115 3.63 11.91 -54.91
C MET A 115 3.47 10.82 -55.97
N LEU A 116 2.94 9.65 -55.59
CA LEU A 116 2.68 8.54 -56.52
C LEU A 116 1.67 8.95 -57.61
N LYS A 117 0.61 9.68 -57.23
CA LYS A 117 -0.40 10.16 -58.17
C LYS A 117 0.16 11.20 -59.14
N ALA A 118 0.93 12.17 -58.65
CA ALA A 118 1.58 13.18 -59.48
C ALA A 118 2.57 12.54 -60.46
N TRP A 119 3.36 11.58 -60.00
CA TRP A 119 4.28 10.83 -60.86
C TRP A 119 3.56 10.00 -61.93
N ALA A 120 2.47 9.33 -61.57
CA ALA A 120 1.64 8.58 -62.53
C ALA A 120 1.02 9.50 -63.59
N TRP A 121 0.60 10.71 -63.20
CA TRP A 121 0.04 11.71 -64.12
C TRP A 121 1.08 12.23 -65.12
N ILE A 122 2.25 12.67 -64.64
CA ILE A 122 3.37 13.13 -65.49
C ILE A 122 3.81 12.03 -66.47
N ARG A 123 3.87 10.78 -66.03
CA ARG A 123 4.22 9.65 -66.90
C ARG A 123 3.16 9.42 -67.99
N ARG A 124 1.86 9.56 -67.67
CA ARG A 124 0.78 9.44 -68.67
C ARG A 124 0.87 10.52 -69.74
N ASP A 125 1.09 11.78 -69.36
CA ASP A 125 1.18 12.88 -70.34
C ASP A 125 2.37 12.72 -71.28
N LYS A 126 3.53 12.29 -70.77
CA LYS A 126 4.70 11.99 -71.61
C LYS A 126 4.45 10.84 -72.59
N VAL A 127 3.67 9.83 -72.21
CA VAL A 127 3.29 8.72 -73.10
C VAL A 127 2.29 9.18 -74.17
N LEU A 128 1.30 9.99 -73.81
CA LEU A 128 0.30 10.51 -74.75
C LEU A 128 0.91 11.46 -75.78
N GLN A 129 1.83 12.34 -75.39
CA GLN A 129 2.53 13.21 -76.34
C GLN A 129 3.36 12.39 -77.35
N LYS A 130 4.04 11.32 -76.90
CA LYS A 130 4.82 10.45 -77.79
C LYS A 130 3.93 9.70 -78.79
N LEU A 131 2.75 9.25 -78.38
CA LEU A 131 1.78 8.58 -79.26
C LEU A 131 1.15 9.54 -80.28
N MET A 132 0.78 10.76 -79.86
CA MET A 132 0.18 11.75 -80.77
C MET A 132 1.17 12.24 -81.84
N TRP A 133 2.47 12.34 -81.53
CA TRP A 133 3.50 12.68 -82.51
C TRP A 133 3.83 11.53 -83.46
N GLY A 134 3.78 10.28 -82.98
CA GLY A 134 4.00 9.08 -83.80
C GLY A 134 2.86 8.72 -84.77
N LEU A 135 1.65 9.25 -84.54
CA LEU A 135 0.51 9.13 -85.46
C LEU A 135 0.47 10.23 -86.53
N LYS A 136 1.33 11.25 -86.42
CA LYS A 136 1.37 12.41 -87.33
C LYS A 136 2.52 12.36 -88.35
N SER A 137 3.34 11.30 -88.34
CA SER A 137 4.34 10.99 -89.38
C SER A 137 3.87 9.82 -90.24
#